data_AF-A0A735VU42-F1
#
_entry.id   AF-A0A735VU42-F1
#
_cell.length_a   1.000
_cell.length_b   1.000
_cell.length_c   1.000
_cell.angle_alpha   90.00
_cell.angle_beta   90.00
_cell.angle_gamma   90.00
#
_symmetry.space_group_name_H-M   'P 1'
#
loop_
_entity.id
_entity.type
_entity.pdbx_description
1 polymer ?
#
loop_
_entity_poly.entity_id
_entity_poly.type
_entity_poly.pdbx_seq_one_letter_code
_entity_poly.pdbx_strand_id
1 'polypeptide(L)'
;MRKYALRISLYYGDTLTRTLYDSKVFICRNAAQKHAEIYSSERQPGQFTRHFDVTELTPQIVNEIRHEYGWNSPSTVYRVLPDNCKGANNAQ
;
A
#
# COMPACT_ATOMS: atom_id res chain seq x y z
N MET A 1 -10.07 8.75 -14.45
CA MET A 1 -8.72 8.66 -13.84
C MET A 1 -8.63 7.35 -13.07
N ARG A 2 -7.56 6.56 -13.26
CA ARG A 2 -7.34 5.34 -12.48
C ARG A 2 -6.86 5.73 -11.07
N LYS A 3 -7.39 5.06 -10.04
CA LYS A 3 -6.92 5.17 -8.66
C LYS A 3 -6.27 3.83 -8.28
N TYR A 4 -5.49 3.84 -7.21
CA TYR A 4 -4.71 2.70 -6.74
C TYR A 4 -4.98 2.46 -5.26
N ALA A 5 -5.00 1.20 -4.87
CA ALA A 5 -5.04 0.74 -3.49
C ALA A 5 -3.73 0.05 -3.14
N LEU A 6 -3.51 -0.16 -1.85
CA LEU A 6 -2.44 -1.02 -1.38
C LEU A 6 -3.04 -2.27 -0.76
N ARG A 7 -2.64 -3.44 -1.23
CA ARG A 7 -2.91 -4.72 -0.58
C ARG A 7 -1.86 -4.92 0.50
N ILE A 8 -2.29 -5.19 1.72
CA ILE A 8 -1.44 -5.52 2.86
C ILE A 8 -1.50 -7.02 3.08
N SER A 9 -0.36 -7.68 2.96
CA SER A 9 -0.17 -9.08 3.33
C SER A 9 0.57 -9.14 4.66
N LEU A 10 -0.08 -9.67 5.69
CA LEU A 10 0.48 -9.81 7.04
C LEU A 10 1.04 -11.22 7.20
N TYR A 11 2.29 -11.32 7.65
CA TYR A 11 3.00 -12.57 7.85
C TYR A 11 3.41 -12.74 9.31
N TYR A 12 3.48 -13.99 9.77
CA TYR A 12 4.23 -14.38 10.96
C TYR A 12 5.31 -15.37 10.52
N GLY A 13 6.58 -14.95 10.54
CA GLY A 13 7.63 -15.65 9.81
C GLY A 13 7.29 -15.74 8.32
N ASP A 14 7.21 -16.96 7.79
CA ASP A 14 6.84 -17.21 6.38
C ASP A 14 5.34 -17.46 6.15
N THR A 15 4.55 -17.54 7.23
CA THR A 15 3.13 -17.87 7.13
C THR A 15 2.30 -16.63 6.88
N LEU A 16 1.58 -16.57 5.76
CA LEU A 16 0.60 -15.52 5.50
C LEU A 16 -0.58 -15.70 6.47
N THR A 17 -0.77 -14.74 7.38
CA THR A 17 -1.86 -14.79 8.36
C THR A 17 -3.10 -14.11 7.83
N ARG A 18 -2.94 -12.99 7.11
CA ARG A 18 -4.07 -12.19 6.62
C ARG A 18 -3.71 -11.39 5.38
N THR A 19 -4.70 -11.20 4.52
CA THR A 19 -4.67 -10.18 3.47
C THR A 19 -5.78 -9.18 3.76
N LEU A 20 -5.49 -7.89 3.57
CA LEU A 20 -6.47 -6.81 3.61
C LEU A 20 -5.99 -5.64 2.74
N TYR A 21 -6.76 -4.56 2.64
CA TYR A 21 -6.39 -3.37 1.88
C TYR A 21 -6.12 -2.19 2.80
N ASP A 22 -5.17 -1.33 2.46
CA ASP A 22 -4.91 -0.12 3.23
C ASP A 22 -6.12 0.84 3.16
N SER A 23 -6.39 1.49 4.28
CA SER A 23 -7.35 2.59 4.43
C SER A 23 -7.01 3.86 3.61
N LYS A 24 -6.09 3.82 2.65
CA LYS A 24 -5.68 4.95 1.81
C LYS A 24 -5.70 4.55 0.35
N VAL A 25 -6.27 5.43 -0.47
CA VAL A 25 -6.25 5.30 -1.93
C VAL A 25 -5.41 6.39 -2.55
N PHE A 26 -4.71 6.05 -3.62
CA PHE A 26 -3.75 6.91 -4.30
C PHE A 26 -4.24 7.21 -5.71
N ILE A 27 -4.06 8.44 -6.17
CA ILE A 27 -4.39 8.79 -7.57
C ILE A 27 -3.23 8.43 -8.51
N CYS A 28 -2.01 8.40 -7.98
CA CYS A 28 -0.79 8.13 -8.74
C CYS A 28 -0.17 6.79 -8.33
N ARG A 29 0.19 5.95 -9.31
CA ARG A 29 0.83 4.64 -9.07
C ARG A 29 2.17 4.79 -8.35
N ASN A 30 3.00 5.76 -8.75
CA ASN A 30 4.31 6.00 -8.15
C ASN A 30 4.22 6.33 -6.66
N ALA A 31 3.19 7.08 -6.26
CA ALA A 31 2.96 7.41 -4.86
C ALA A 31 2.52 6.20 -4.04
N ALA A 32 1.65 5.35 -4.61
CA ALA A 32 1.31 4.07 -4.02
C ALA A 32 2.56 3.18 -3.89
N GLN A 33 3.39 3.11 -4.93
CA GLN A 33 4.59 2.27 -4.94
C GLN A 33 5.63 2.73 -3.92
N LYS A 34 5.92 4.04 -3.84
CA LYS A 34 6.82 4.56 -2.81
C LYS A 34 6.28 4.28 -1.39
N HIS A 35 4.96 4.35 -1.21
CA HIS A 35 4.36 3.96 0.07
C HIS A 35 4.56 2.48 0.35
N ALA A 36 4.31 1.62 -0.64
CA ALA A 36 4.53 0.20 -0.52
C ALA A 36 5.99 -0.14 -0.14
N GLU A 37 6.96 0.51 -0.77
CA GLU A 37 8.38 0.31 -0.50
C GLU A 37 8.77 0.77 0.92
N ILE A 38 8.29 1.94 1.38
CA ILE A 38 8.63 2.49 2.70
C ILE A 38 8.08 1.63 3.84
N TYR A 39 6.86 1.11 3.67
CA TYR A 39 6.15 0.45 4.76
C TYR A 39 6.21 -1.08 4.71
N SER A 40 6.67 -1.65 3.59
CA SER A 40 6.99 -3.08 3.52
C SER A 40 8.21 -3.41 4.37
N SER A 41 8.20 -4.60 4.94
CA SER A 41 9.33 -5.13 5.69
C SER A 41 9.65 -6.53 5.19
N GLU A 42 10.94 -6.87 5.16
CA GLU A 42 11.35 -8.24 4.88
C GLU A 42 10.77 -9.20 5.90
N ARG A 43 10.46 -10.43 5.48
CA ARG A 43 9.94 -11.46 6.38
C ARG A 43 11.03 -11.89 7.35
N GLN A 44 10.67 -11.99 8.62
CA GLN A 44 11.59 -12.40 9.68
C GLN A 44 10.94 -13.49 10.54
N PRO A 45 11.64 -14.61 10.78
CA PRO A 45 11.13 -15.67 11.64
C PRO A 45 10.75 -15.14 13.04
N GLY A 46 9.60 -15.58 13.55
CA GLY A 46 9.13 -15.22 14.89
C GLY A 46 8.60 -13.79 15.04
N GLN A 47 8.55 -13.00 13.97
CA GLN A 47 8.01 -11.64 13.98
C GLN A 47 6.80 -11.49 13.05
N PHE A 48 5.92 -10.57 13.42
CA PHE A 48 4.89 -10.09 12.50
C PHE A 48 5.50 -9.08 11.53
N THR A 49 5.37 -9.36 10.23
CA THR A 49 5.82 -8.46 9.18
C THR A 49 4.66 -8.17 8.23
N ARG A 50 4.79 -7.08 7.49
CA ARG A 50 3.78 -6.64 6.53
C ARG A 50 4.44 -6.35 5.20
N HIS A 51 3.77 -6.77 4.14
CA HIS A 51 4.17 -6.50 2.78
C HIS A 51 3.05 -5.76 2.07
N PHE A 52 3.38 -4.73 1.31
CA PHE A 52 2.43 -3.90 0.59
C PHE A 52 2.60 -4.08 -0.91
N ASP A 53 1.50 -4.34 -1.60
CA ASP A 53 1.44 -4.44 -3.05
C ASP A 53 0.52 -3.38 -3.63
N VAL A 54 0.93 -2.75 -4.72
CA VAL A 54 0.10 -1.77 -5.44
C VAL A 54 -0.87 -2.48 -6.37
N THR A 55 -2.15 -2.14 -6.28
CA THR A 55 -3.16 -2.64 -7.21
C THR A 55 -4.09 -1.52 -7.68
N GLU A 56 -4.75 -1.71 -8.82
CA GLU A 56 -5.79 -0.78 -9.28
C GLU A 56 -6.99 -0.81 -8.34
N LEU A 57 -7.52 0.36 -8.00
CA LEU A 57 -8.68 0.48 -7.14
C LEU A 57 -9.93 0.08 -7.91
N THR A 58 -10.53 -1.05 -7.54
CA THR A 58 -11.81 -1.51 -8.06
C THR A 58 -12.95 -1.21 -7.07
N PRO A 59 -14.22 -1.20 -7.52
CA PRO A 59 -15.37 -1.06 -6.61
C PRO A 59 -15.41 -2.15 -5.53
N GLN A 60 -14.98 -3.37 -5.85
CA GLN A 60 -14.88 -4.46 -4.88
C GLN A 60 -13.89 -4.13 -3.77
N ILE A 61 -12.70 -3.61 -4.11
CA ILE A 61 -11.69 -3.21 -3.14
C ILE A 61 -12.21 -2.07 -2.25
N VAL A 62 -12.96 -1.11 -2.81
CA VAL A 62 -13.59 -0.04 -2.02
C VAL A 62 -14.54 -0.61 -0.98
N ASN A 63 -15.35 -1.62 -1.36
CA ASN A 63 -16.28 -2.28 -0.43
C ASN A 63 -15.54 -3.04 0.67
N GLU A 64 -14.44 -3.72 0.33
CA GLU A 64 -13.61 -4.43 1.32
C GLU A 64 -12.98 -3.46 2.32
N ILE A 65 -12.42 -2.33 1.86
CA ILE A 65 -11.88 -1.29 2.76
C ILE A 65 -13.01 -0.69 3.61
N ARG A 66 -14.21 -0.48 3.04
CA ARG A 66 -15.38 0.01 3.78
C ARG A 66 -15.79 -0.96 4.88
N HIS A 67 -15.88 -2.25 4.56
CA HIS A 67 -16.26 -3.28 5.52
C HIS A 67 -15.23 -3.39 6.66
N GLU A 68 -13.94 -3.35 6.34
CA GLU A 68 -12.87 -3.51 7.32
C GLU A 68 -12.71 -2.29 8.25
N TYR A 69 -12.85 -1.07 7.71
CA TYR A 69 -12.52 0.18 8.44
C TYR A 69 -13.72 1.11 8.70
N GLY A 70 -14.94 0.72 8.37
CA GLY A 70 -16.12 1.61 8.47
C GLY A 70 -16.06 2.80 7.49
N TRP A 71 -15.42 2.60 6.34
CA TRP A 71 -15.00 3.66 5.42
C TRP A 71 -16.16 4.20 4.56
N ASN A 72 -16.90 5.19 5.07
CA ASN A 72 -18.00 5.83 4.32
C ASN A 72 -17.50 6.70 3.15
N SER A 73 -16.38 7.41 3.34
CA SER A 73 -15.74 8.27 2.33
C SER A 73 -14.22 8.05 2.32
N PRO A 74 -13.61 7.65 1.20
CA PRO A 74 -12.20 7.29 1.18
C PRO A 74 -11.26 8.50 1.26
N SER A 75 -10.36 8.51 2.25
CA SER A 75 -9.24 9.45 2.33
C SER A 75 -8.32 9.24 1.12
N THR A 76 -8.39 10.16 0.17
CA THR A 76 -7.62 10.10 -1.07
C THR A 76 -6.31 10.84 -0.89
N VAL A 77 -5.20 10.14 -1.14
CA VAL A 77 -3.85 10.72 -1.12
C VAL A 77 -3.54 11.29 -2.50
N TYR A 78 -3.48 12.61 -2.58
CA TYR A 78 -3.20 13.39 -3.79
C TYR A 78 -1.70 13.58 -4.08
N ARG A 79 -0.82 12.81 -3.43
CA ARG A 79 0.62 12.97 -3.63
C ARG A 79 0.98 12.54 -5.05
N VAL A 80 1.31 13.50 -5.91
CA VAL A 80 1.94 13.25 -7.20
C VAL A 80 3.45 13.21 -6.94
N LEU A 81 4.08 12.08 -7.24
CA LEU A 81 5.54 12.02 -7.29
C LEU A 81 5.94 12.15 -8.75
N PRO A 82 6.84 13.08 -9.11
CA PRO A 82 7.37 13.13 -10.47
C PRO A 82 8.01 11.79 -10.82
N ASP A 83 7.85 11.36 -12.07
CA ASP A 83 8.33 10.05 -12.57
C ASP A 83 9.83 9.83 -12.35
N ASN A 84 10.60 10.91 -12.13
CA ASN A 84 12.06 10.90 -11.92
C ASN A 84 12.51 10.81 -10.46
N CYS A 85 11.68 10.40 -9.49
CA CYS A 85 12.12 10.22 -8.10
C CYS A 85 13.03 8.99 -7.85
N LYS A 86 13.86 8.57 -8.82
CA LYS A 86 15.04 7.74 -8.56
C LYS A 86 16.27 8.64 -8.46
N GLY A 87 16.78 8.81 -7.24
CA GLY A 87 18.12 9.35 -6.99
C GLY A 87 18.18 10.84 -6.66
N ALA A 88 17.91 11.20 -5.41
CA ALA A 88 18.75 12.21 -4.78
C ALA A 88 19.96 11.44 -4.23
N ASN A 89 21.08 11.55 -4.94
CA ASN A 89 22.37 11.00 -4.56
C ASN A 89 22.70 11.42 -3.12
N ASN A 90 22.74 10.47 -2.19
CA ASN A 90 23.62 10.57 -1.03
C ASN A 90 24.97 10.02 -1.47
N ALA A 91 25.77 10.87 -2.12
CA ALA A 91 27.21 10.70 -2.25
C ALA A 91 27.80 12.06 -1.86
N GLN A 92 28.35 12.08 -0.65
CA GLN A 92 29.01 13.21 -0.02
C GLN A 92 30.51 13.14 -0.34
#